data_AF-A0A9E3ACY7-F1
#
_entry.id   AF-A0A9E3ACY7-F1
#
_cell.length_a   1.000
_cell.length_b   1.000
_cell.length_c   1.000
_cell.angle_alpha   90.00
_cell.angle_beta   90.00
_cell.angle_gamma   90.00
#
_symmetry.space_group_name_H-M   'P 1'
#
loop_
_entity.id
_entity.type
_entity.pdbx_description
1 polymer ?
#
loop_
_entity_poly.entity_id
_entity_poly.type
_entity_poly.pdbx_seq_one_letter_code
_entity_poly.pdbx_strand_id
1 'polypeptide(L)'
;MRGTIGLQALLDDVLEAVDVPVLAAGGIGTGRALAAALSAGASGVRIGTRFVAASEAGAHPMYIDRLIAAHAEDTIYTEAFSNKWPNAPHRVLRSSLASAEAFEGDVVGETPSLVGSPRAYTASTA
;
A
#
# COMPACT_ATOMS: atom_id res chain seq x y z
N MET A 1 7.29 9.80 8.84
CA MET A 1 7.71 8.82 9.88
C MET A 1 7.69 7.42 9.28
N ARG A 2 8.81 6.68 9.31
CA ARG A 2 8.92 5.30 8.82
C ARG A 2 8.97 4.33 10.00
N GLY A 3 8.08 3.34 10.03
CA GLY A 3 8.19 2.22 10.97
C GLY A 3 9.37 1.31 10.60
N THR A 4 10.25 1.05 11.56
CA THR A 4 11.42 0.16 11.40
C THR A 4 11.24 -1.19 12.08
N ILE A 5 10.19 -1.35 12.88
CA ILE A 5 9.88 -2.56 13.65
C ILE A 5 9.00 -3.48 12.81
N GLY A 6 9.30 -4.78 12.83
CA GLY A 6 8.49 -5.80 12.16
C GLY A 6 7.13 -5.97 12.84
N LEU A 7 6.13 -6.43 12.09
CA LEU A 7 4.75 -6.53 12.59
C LEU A 7 4.65 -7.34 13.90
N GLN A 8 5.33 -8.48 14.01
CA GLN A 8 5.19 -9.34 15.20
C GLN A 8 5.65 -8.64 16.47
N ALA A 9 6.88 -8.11 16.48
CA ALA A 9 7.41 -7.40 17.64
C ALA A 9 6.57 -6.17 17.99
N LEU A 10 6.14 -5.40 16.99
CA LEU A 10 5.29 -4.25 17.22
C LEU A 10 3.92 -4.65 17.79
N LEU A 11 3.36 -5.78 17.34
CA LEU A 11 2.09 -6.28 17.82
C LEU A 11 2.19 -6.68 19.29
N ASP A 12 3.24 -7.40 19.66
CA ASP A 12 3.48 -7.83 21.04
C ASP A 12 3.58 -6.59 21.97
N ASP A 13 4.41 -5.59 21.60
CA ASP A 13 4.57 -4.35 22.37
C ASP A 13 3.24 -3.58 22.53
N VAL A 14 2.42 -3.53 21.48
CA VAL A 14 1.14 -2.81 21.51
C VAL A 14 0.12 -3.54 22.36
N LEU A 15 0.04 -4.88 22.27
CA LEU A 15 -0.89 -5.68 23.06
C LEU A 15 -0.61 -5.61 24.56
N GLU A 16 0.66 -5.46 24.96
CA GLU A 16 1.01 -5.22 26.36
C GLU A 16 0.64 -3.81 26.84
N ALA A 17 0.58 -2.84 25.94
CA ALA A 17 0.40 -1.43 26.27
C ALA A 17 -1.07 -0.97 26.31
N VAL A 18 -2.01 -1.72 25.72
CA VAL A 18 -3.39 -1.25 25.57
C VAL A 18 -4.42 -2.34 25.85
N ASP A 19 -5.56 -1.94 26.44
CA ASP A 19 -6.69 -2.84 26.71
C ASP A 19 -7.77 -2.83 25.61
N VAL A 20 -7.62 -1.97 24.59
CA VAL A 20 -8.58 -1.86 23.48
C VAL A 20 -8.31 -2.91 22.40
N PRO A 21 -9.31 -3.30 21.58
CA PRO A 21 -9.09 -4.24 20.48
C PRO A 21 -8.02 -3.76 19.49
N VAL A 22 -7.05 -4.64 19.19
CA VAL A 22 -5.93 -4.33 18.29
C VAL A 22 -6.09 -5.10 16.96
N LEU A 23 -5.94 -4.38 15.85
CA LEU A 23 -5.91 -4.98 14.51
C LEU A 23 -4.48 -4.99 13.96
N ALA A 24 -3.95 -6.17 13.67
CA ALA A 24 -2.63 -6.33 13.07
C ALA A 24 -2.65 -5.98 11.56
N ALA A 25 -1.65 -5.25 11.05
CA ALA A 25 -1.62 -4.80 9.67
C ALA A 25 -0.21 -4.79 9.07
N GLY A 26 -0.09 -5.22 7.81
CA GLY A 26 1.15 -5.20 7.04
C GLY A 26 1.79 -6.58 6.86
N GLY A 27 2.00 -6.99 5.61
CA GLY A 27 2.61 -8.30 5.30
C GLY A 27 1.69 -9.51 5.47
N ILE A 28 0.44 -9.33 5.89
CA ILE A 28 -0.53 -10.43 6.03
C ILE A 28 -1.21 -10.69 4.68
N GLY A 29 -0.87 -11.82 4.04
CA GLY A 29 -1.42 -12.20 2.73
C GLY A 29 -1.94 -13.65 2.64
N THR A 30 -1.81 -14.44 3.70
CA THR A 30 -2.18 -15.86 3.74
C THR A 30 -2.96 -16.20 5.00
N GLY A 31 -3.71 -17.30 4.98
CA GLY A 31 -4.42 -17.80 6.16
C GLY A 31 -3.50 -18.13 7.34
N ARG A 32 -2.26 -18.57 7.07
CA ARG A 32 -1.26 -18.83 8.13
C ARG A 32 -0.83 -17.54 8.83
N ALA A 33 -0.60 -16.47 8.06
CA ALA A 33 -0.24 -15.17 8.64
C ALA A 33 -1.41 -14.56 9.44
N LEU A 34 -2.64 -14.72 8.95
CA LEU A 34 -3.85 -14.37 9.69
C LEU A 34 -3.93 -15.13 11.02
N ALA A 35 -3.79 -16.47 10.97
CA ALA A 35 -3.85 -17.30 12.17
C ALA A 35 -2.76 -16.93 13.18
N ALA A 36 -1.53 -16.68 12.72
CA ALA A 36 -0.43 -16.23 13.57
C ALA A 36 -0.75 -14.91 14.29
N ALA A 37 -1.30 -13.92 13.58
CA ALA A 37 -1.69 -12.65 14.19
C ALA A 37 -2.80 -12.81 15.24
N LEU A 38 -3.82 -13.63 14.95
CA LEU A 38 -4.89 -13.92 15.89
C LEU A 38 -4.38 -14.69 17.12
N SER A 39 -3.50 -15.69 16.92
CA SER A 39 -2.88 -16.45 18.00
C SER A 39 -1.97 -15.59 18.88
N ALA A 40 -1.37 -14.53 18.33
CA ALA A 40 -0.59 -13.56 19.10
C ALA A 40 -1.45 -12.64 19.98
N GLY A 41 -2.78 -12.62 19.80
CA GLY A 41 -3.70 -11.82 20.61
C GLY A 41 -4.35 -10.66 19.85
N ALA A 42 -4.08 -10.48 18.56
CA ALA A 42 -4.81 -9.49 17.77
C ALA A 42 -6.31 -9.85 17.69
N SER A 43 -7.18 -8.85 17.83
CA SER A 43 -8.63 -9.02 17.68
C SER A 43 -9.05 -9.21 16.21
N GLY A 44 -8.15 -8.90 15.28
CA GLY A 44 -8.37 -9.05 13.84
C GLY A 44 -7.17 -8.56 13.04
N VAL A 45 -7.32 -8.53 11.72
CA VAL A 45 -6.26 -8.09 10.80
C VAL A 45 -6.79 -7.12 9.75
N ARG A 46 -5.93 -6.22 9.29
CA ARG A 46 -6.16 -5.37 8.12
C ARG A 46 -5.21 -5.77 6.99
N ILE A 47 -5.79 -6.17 5.87
CA ILE A 47 -5.06 -6.63 4.69
C ILE A 47 -5.16 -5.56 3.60
N GLY A 48 -4.02 -5.22 2.99
CA GLY A 48 -3.92 -4.23 1.92
C GLY A 48 -3.58 -4.87 0.57
N THR A 49 -2.29 -4.91 0.24
CA THR A 49 -1.75 -5.33 -1.08
C THR A 49 -2.40 -6.58 -1.68
N ARG A 50 -2.71 -7.59 -0.87
CA ARG A 50 -3.35 -8.83 -1.34
C ARG A 50 -4.70 -8.59 -2.03
N PHE A 51 -5.49 -7.64 -1.54
CA PHE A 51 -6.81 -7.32 -2.08
C PHE A 51 -6.77 -6.48 -3.36
N VAL A 52 -5.63 -5.87 -3.71
CA VAL A 52 -5.49 -5.16 -4.98
C VAL A 52 -5.60 -6.12 -6.17
N ALA A 53 -5.18 -7.37 -5.99
CA ALA A 53 -5.27 -8.42 -7.00
C ALA A 53 -6.63 -9.15 -7.02
N ALA A 54 -7.63 -8.68 -6.26
CA ALA A 54 -8.98 -9.25 -6.33
C ALA A 54 -9.65 -8.84 -7.65
N SER A 55 -10.47 -9.73 -8.20
CA SER A 55 -11.21 -9.49 -9.46
C SER A 55 -12.07 -8.23 -9.44
N GLU A 56 -12.62 -7.89 -8.28
CA GLU A 56 -13.52 -6.79 -8.04
C GLU A 56 -12.79 -5.47 -7.72
N ALA A 57 -11.46 -5.50 -7.53
CA ALA A 57 -10.69 -4.32 -7.10
C ALA A 57 -10.63 -3.22 -8.17
N GLY A 58 -10.89 -3.54 -9.44
CA GLY A 58 -10.86 -2.59 -10.54
C GLY A 58 -9.47 -1.97 -10.80
N ALA A 59 -8.41 -2.58 -10.27
CA ALA A 59 -7.04 -2.12 -10.47
C ALA A 59 -6.59 -2.38 -11.91
N HIS A 60 -5.73 -1.50 -12.43
CA HIS A 60 -5.21 -1.63 -13.79
C HIS A 60 -4.50 -2.98 -13.98
N PRO A 61 -4.76 -3.75 -15.06
CA PRO A 61 -4.18 -5.09 -15.25
C PRO A 61 -2.66 -5.12 -15.12
N MET A 62 -1.96 -4.16 -15.74
CA MET A 62 -0.51 -4.03 -15.61
C MET A 62 -0.04 -3.84 -14.15
N TYR A 63 -0.83 -3.16 -13.30
CA TYR A 63 -0.47 -3.03 -11.89
C TYR A 63 -0.65 -4.33 -11.13
N ILE A 64 -1.72 -5.08 -11.43
CA ILE A 64 -1.97 -6.41 -10.87
C ILE A 64 -0.84 -7.38 -11.28
N ASP A 65 -0.48 -7.43 -12.56
CA ASP A 65 0.59 -8.30 -13.06
C ASP A 65 1.93 -8.01 -12.37
N ARG A 66 2.27 -6.73 -12.21
CA ARG A 66 3.48 -6.31 -11.49
C ARG A 66 3.44 -6.67 -10.00
N LEU A 67 2.28 -6.56 -9.35
CA LEU A 67 2.11 -6.98 -7.95
C LEU A 67 2.24 -8.49 -7.78
N ILE A 68 1.71 -9.28 -8.71
CA ILE A 68 1.79 -10.75 -8.67
C ILE A 68 3.23 -11.23 -8.91
N ALA A 69 3.95 -10.58 -9.82
CA ALA A 69 5.33 -10.94 -10.14
C ALA A 69 6.37 -10.44 -9.13
N ALA A 70 6.00 -9.54 -8.23
CA ALA A 70 6.95 -8.90 -7.31
C ALA A 70 7.41 -9.81 -6.16
N HIS A 71 8.68 -9.63 -5.79
CA HIS A 71 9.29 -10.16 -4.58
C HIS A 71 9.45 -9.06 -3.51
N ALA A 72 9.90 -9.43 -2.31
CA ALA A 72 10.02 -8.48 -1.19
C ALA A 72 11.00 -7.34 -1.50
N GLU A 73 12.07 -7.66 -2.23
CA GLU A 73 13.18 -6.79 -2.61
C GLU A 73 12.81 -5.78 -3.71
N ASP A 74 11.68 -6.01 -4.39
CA ASP A 74 11.18 -5.12 -5.44
C ASP A 74 10.48 -3.88 -4.89
N THR A 75 10.29 -3.80 -3.57
CA THR A 75 9.73 -2.62 -2.93
C THR A 75 10.82 -1.65 -2.45
N ILE A 76 10.57 -0.35 -2.62
CA ILE A 76 11.45 0.72 -2.17
C ILE A 76 10.67 1.79 -1.43
N TYR A 77 11.36 2.51 -0.55
CA TYR A 77 10.82 3.72 0.04
C TYR A 77 11.22 4.93 -0.82
N THR A 78 10.27 5.79 -1.14
CA THR A 78 10.51 7.00 -1.94
C THR A 78 9.58 8.13 -1.51
N GLU A 79 10.00 9.37 -1.74
CA GLU A 79 9.17 10.57 -1.57
C GLU A 79 8.56 11.05 -2.89
N ALA A 80 8.83 10.37 -4.01
CA ALA A 80 8.30 10.75 -5.33
C ALA A 80 6.76 10.83 -5.41
N PHE A 81 6.04 10.23 -4.45
CA PHE A 81 4.57 10.20 -4.40
C PHE A 81 3.98 10.95 -3.21
N SER A 82 4.78 11.70 -2.44
CA SER A 82 4.36 12.31 -1.17
C SER A 82 3.56 13.61 -1.34
N ASN A 83 2.71 13.68 -2.36
CA ASN A 83 1.91 14.87 -2.69
C ASN A 83 1.24 15.47 -1.44
N LYS A 84 1.68 16.67 -1.05
CA LYS A 84 1.21 17.46 0.12
C LYS A 84 1.57 16.90 1.50
N TRP A 85 2.48 15.92 1.60
CA TRP A 85 2.93 15.37 2.89
C TRP A 85 4.47 15.28 2.95
N PRO A 86 5.16 16.37 3.34
CA PRO A 86 6.62 16.38 3.38
C PRO A 86 7.17 15.37 4.39
N ASN A 87 8.31 14.73 4.06
CA ASN A 87 8.99 13.74 4.91
C ASN A 87 8.15 12.47 5.22
N ALA A 88 7.27 12.09 4.29
CA ALA A 88 6.41 10.91 4.37
C ALA A 88 6.76 9.91 3.25
N PRO A 89 7.83 9.11 3.41
CA PRO A 89 8.23 8.16 2.38
C PRO A 89 7.17 7.06 2.21
N HIS A 90 6.81 6.80 0.96
CA HIS A 90 5.90 5.75 0.56
C HIS A 90 6.67 4.49 0.18
N ARG A 91 6.19 3.32 0.64
CA ARG A 91 6.68 2.04 0.11
C ARG A 91 5.94 1.70 -1.17
N VAL A 92 6.67 1.62 -2.28
CA VAL A 92 6.14 1.38 -3.63
C VAL A 92 6.91 0.27 -4.33
N LEU A 93 6.37 -0.26 -5.43
CA LEU A 93 7.16 -1.08 -6.33
C LEU A 93 8.21 -0.22 -7.04
N ARG A 94 9.43 -0.73 -7.19
CA ARG A 94 10.49 -0.07 -7.95
C ARG A 94 10.05 0.25 -9.38
N SER A 95 9.26 -0.64 -9.99
CA SER A 95 8.67 -0.42 -11.32
C SER A 95 7.70 0.77 -11.37
N SER A 96 7.01 1.08 -10.26
CA SER A 96 6.14 2.26 -10.19
C SER A 96 6.95 3.54 -10.21
N LEU A 97 8.09 3.59 -9.50
CA LEU A 97 8.99 4.74 -9.55
C LEU A 97 9.60 4.91 -10.95
N ALA A 98 10.13 3.83 -11.53
CA ALA A 98 10.68 3.87 -12.89
C ALA A 98 9.65 4.31 -13.94
N SER A 99 8.39 3.90 -13.78
CA SER A 99 7.31 4.33 -14.68
C SER A 99 6.96 5.81 -14.51
N ALA A 100 7.01 6.32 -13.27
CA ALA A 100 6.77 7.73 -13.00
C ALA A 100 7.90 8.62 -13.54
N GLU A 101 9.16 8.20 -13.40
CA GLU A 101 10.32 8.92 -13.92
C GLU A 101 10.37 8.94 -15.46
N ALA A 102 9.89 7.88 -16.11
CA ALA A 102 9.82 7.78 -17.57
C ALA A 102 8.58 8.45 -18.18
N PHE A 103 7.66 8.98 -17.35
CA PHE A 103 6.42 9.58 -17.84
C PHE A 103 6.65 11.03 -18.27
N GLU A 104 6.45 11.31 -19.55
CA GLU A 104 6.66 12.65 -20.14
C GLU A 104 5.36 13.48 -20.28
N GLY A 105 4.21 12.92 -19.89
CA GLY A 105 2.91 13.58 -20.03
C GLY A 105 2.51 14.44 -18.84
N ASP A 106 1.49 15.29 -19.02
CA ASP A 106 0.93 16.08 -17.93
C ASP A 106 -0.23 15.38 -17.22
N VAL A 107 -0.84 14.34 -17.81
CA VAL A 107 -2.06 13.69 -17.31
C VAL A 107 -1.83 12.19 -17.10
N VAL A 108 -1.89 11.74 -15.84
CA VAL A 108 -1.68 10.32 -15.47
C VAL A 108 -2.98 9.54 -15.29
N GLY A 109 -4.14 10.20 -15.45
CA GLY A 109 -5.43 9.54 -15.45
C GLY A 109 -6.59 10.53 -15.51
N GLU A 110 -7.78 10.02 -15.76
CA GLU A 110 -9.02 10.81 -15.75
C GLU A 110 -10.03 10.10 -14.85
N THR A 111 -10.71 10.85 -13.99
CA THR A 111 -11.88 10.29 -13.28
C THR A 111 -13.10 10.43 -14.17
N PRO A 112 -13.82 9.33 -14.48
CA PRO A 112 -15.12 9.41 -15.14
C PRO A 112 -16.04 10.26 -14.26
N SER A 113 -16.58 11.34 -14.81
CA SER A 113 -17.54 12.19 -14.11
C SER A 113 -18.92 11.53 -14.13
N LEU A 114 -19.46 11.20 -12.95
CA LEU A 114 -20.86 10.76 -12.83
C LEU A 114 -21.85 11.92 -13.06
N VAL A 115 -21.43 13.17 -12.78
CA VAL A 115 -22.13 14.42 -13.10
C VAL A 115 -21.06 15.51 -13.30
N GLY A 116 -20.90 16.08 -14.50
CA GLY A 116 -19.93 17.14 -14.81
C GLY A 116 -18.91 16.79 -15.90
N SER A 117 -17.90 17.64 -16.10
CA SER A 117 -16.77 17.36 -17.01
C SER A 117 -15.74 16.45 -16.34
N PRO A 118 -15.05 15.56 -17.10
CA PRO A 118 -13.98 14.73 -16.56
C PRO A 118 -12.93 15.57 -15.84
N ARG A 119 -12.42 15.06 -14.71
CA ARG A 119 -11.26 15.66 -14.03
C ARG A 119 -10.03 14.87 -14.41
N ALA A 120 -9.10 15.53 -15.11
CA ALA A 120 -7.76 15.01 -15.32
C ALA A 120 -7.00 15.03 -13.98
N TYR A 121 -6.38 13.91 -13.64
CA TYR A 121 -5.35 13.86 -12.61
C TYR A 121 -4.03 14.17 -13.30
N THR A 122 -3.49 15.34 -13.02
CA THR A 122 -2.22 15.75 -13.61
C THR A 122 -1.06 15.13 -12.84
N ALA A 123 0.03 14.83 -13.55
CA ALA A 123 1.33 14.61 -12.93
C ALA A 123 1.72 15.93 -12.25
N SER A 124 1.33 16.11 -10.98
CA SER A 124 1.81 17.24 -10.21
C SER A 124 3.29 16.98 -9.92
N THR A 125 4.17 17.52 -10.76
CA THR A 125 5.56 17.75 -10.37
C THR A 125 5.56 18.60 -9.12
N ALA A 126 6.17 18.10 -8.05
CA ALA A 126 6.60 18.93 -6.93
C ALA A 126 7.56 20.02 -7.42
#